data_AF-A0A401IJD2-F1
#
_entry.id   AF-A0A401IJD2-F1
#
_cell.length_a   1.000
_cell.length_b   1.000
_cell.length_c   1.000
_cell.angle_alpha   90.00
_cell.angle_beta   90.00
_cell.angle_gamma   90.00
#
_symmetry.space_group_name_H-M   'P 1'
#
loop_
_entity.id
_entity.type
_entity.pdbx_description
1 polymer ?
#
loop_
_entity_poly.entity_id
_entity_poly.type
_entity_poly.pdbx_seq_one_letter_code
_entity_poly.pdbx_strand_id
1 'polypeptide(L)'
;MTNVIFKHLIPKKFDQGFTLIELLVVVIIIGILSAIVLPQTMNFIAKSREVEARSMMGALNRAQQGYFNEKGIFATSAQQLEVPPGNEKYYTFVVNQSNDETGGLQGAIGKDNKGYGTRDYAGAVGYNTVNRSFSTVICRSKDKANQYKITGLTSINTTTGTGTVAGATGGIKAQCDTTLTEVEEIN
;
A
#
# COMPACT_ATOMS: atom_id res chain seq x y z
N MET A 1 -44.69 -51.39 57.74
CA MET A 1 -44.45 -49.94 57.59
C MET A 1 -43.00 -49.82 57.15
N THR A 2 -42.61 -49.24 56.03
CA THR A 2 -43.27 -48.33 55.10
C THR A 2 -42.37 -48.31 53.87
N ASN A 3 -42.96 -48.26 52.68
CA ASN A 3 -42.27 -47.91 51.44
C ASN A 3 -41.44 -46.62 51.63
N VAL A 4 -40.41 -46.42 50.82
CA VAL A 4 -40.40 -45.31 49.85
C VAL A 4 -39.23 -45.49 48.88
N ILE A 5 -39.62 -45.69 47.63
CA ILE A 5 -38.81 -45.71 46.42
C ILE A 5 -38.53 -44.25 46.05
N PHE A 6 -37.29 -43.80 46.19
CA PHE A 6 -36.80 -42.57 45.52
C PHE A 6 -35.86 -42.98 44.40
N LYS A 7 -36.44 -43.46 43.30
CA LYS A 7 -35.72 -43.61 42.04
C LYS A 7 -35.55 -42.21 41.46
N HIS A 8 -34.34 -41.69 41.60
CA HIS A 8 -33.88 -40.46 41.01
C HIS A 8 -34.10 -40.51 39.49
N LEU A 9 -35.19 -39.91 39.01
CA LEU A 9 -35.47 -39.74 37.59
C LEU A 9 -34.54 -38.64 37.08
N ILE A 10 -33.33 -39.02 36.69
CA ILE A 10 -32.48 -38.17 35.86
C ILE A 10 -33.25 -37.97 34.56
N PRO A 11 -33.71 -36.74 34.23
CA PRO A 11 -34.36 -36.51 32.95
C PRO A 11 -33.37 -36.86 31.86
N LYS A 12 -33.71 -37.86 31.04
CA LYS A 12 -32.94 -38.25 29.87
C LYS A 12 -32.87 -37.02 28.97
N LYS A 13 -31.73 -36.33 28.99
CA LYS A 13 -31.45 -35.27 28.00
C LYS A 13 -31.61 -35.93 26.64
N PHE A 14 -32.55 -35.44 25.84
CA PHE A 14 -32.62 -35.83 24.45
C PHE A 14 -31.34 -35.31 23.81
N ASP A 15 -30.36 -36.19 23.61
CA ASP A 15 -29.24 -35.94 22.70
C ASP A 15 -29.85 -35.76 21.31
N GLN A 16 -30.19 -34.51 20.99
CA GLN A 16 -30.56 -34.07 19.67
C GLN A 16 -29.29 -34.13 18.82
N GLY A 17 -29.04 -35.29 18.22
CA GLY A 17 -27.98 -35.46 17.24
C GLY A 17 -28.25 -34.57 16.02
N PHE A 18 -27.22 -33.86 15.55
CA PHE A 18 -27.27 -33.12 14.29
C PHE A 18 -27.72 -34.05 13.17
N THR A 19 -28.67 -33.59 12.35
CA THR A 19 -29.10 -34.39 11.22
C THR A 19 -28.04 -34.34 10.12
N LEU A 20 -27.81 -35.46 9.41
CA LEU A 20 -26.87 -35.50 8.29
C LEU A 20 -27.26 -34.50 7.20
N ILE A 21 -28.57 -34.27 7.02
CA ILE A 21 -29.10 -33.30 6.08
C ILE A 21 -28.83 -31.84 6.47
N GLU A 22 -28.87 -31.49 7.77
CA GLU A 22 -28.46 -30.16 8.23
C GLU A 22 -27.01 -29.88 7.89
N LEU A 23 -26.13 -30.85 8.16
CA LEU A 23 -24.71 -30.67 7.86
C LEU A 23 -24.46 -30.60 6.34
N LEU A 24 -25.20 -31.38 5.55
CA LEU A 24 -25.12 -31.38 4.09
C LEU A 24 -25.51 -30.03 3.48
N VAL A 25 -26.61 -29.42 3.92
CA VAL A 25 -27.03 -28.10 3.42
C VAL A 25 -26.02 -27.02 3.81
N VAL A 26 -25.47 -27.08 5.03
CA VAL A 26 -24.46 -26.11 5.48
C VAL A 26 -23.19 -26.17 4.63
N VAL A 27 -22.66 -27.37 4.33
CA VAL A 27 -21.45 -27.49 3.51
C VAL A 27 -21.69 -27.03 2.06
N ILE A 28 -22.90 -27.20 1.54
CA ILE A 28 -23.30 -26.68 0.23
C ILE A 28 -23.32 -25.15 0.24
N ILE A 29 -23.93 -24.52 1.24
CA ILE A 29 -24.02 -23.06 1.34
C ILE A 29 -22.61 -22.45 1.49
N ILE A 30 -21.78 -22.95 2.42
CA ILE A 30 -20.40 -22.43 2.57
C ILE A 30 -19.54 -22.69 1.33
N GLY A 31 -19.80 -23.77 0.59
CA GLY A 31 -19.13 -24.06 -0.68
C GLY A 31 -19.42 -23.01 -1.75
N ILE A 32 -20.70 -22.64 -1.91
CA ILE A 32 -21.13 -21.59 -2.85
C ILE A 32 -20.53 -20.23 -2.46
N LEU A 33 -20.60 -19.87 -1.17
CA LEU A 33 -20.05 -18.60 -0.68
C LEU A 33 -18.52 -18.54 -0.87
N SER A 34 -17.80 -19.61 -0.56
CA SER A 34 -16.34 -19.65 -0.65
C SER A 34 -15.82 -19.48 -2.08
N ALA A 35 -16.55 -20.01 -3.07
CA ALA A 35 -16.19 -19.89 -4.48
C ALA A 35 -16.14 -18.42 -4.95
N ILE A 36 -17.01 -17.56 -4.42
CA ILE A 36 -17.07 -16.14 -4.77
C ILE A 36 -16.11 -15.32 -3.88
N VAL A 37 -15.98 -15.67 -2.60
CA VAL A 37 -15.22 -14.89 -1.60
C VAL A 37 -13.70 -14.99 -1.75
N LEU A 38 -13.17 -16.14 -2.16
CA LEU A 38 -11.72 -16.32 -2.29
C LEU A 38 -11.05 -15.38 -3.31
N PRO A 39 -11.50 -15.29 -4.58
CA PRO A 39 -10.82 -14.44 -5.57
C PRO A 39 -10.90 -12.94 -5.25
N GLN A 40 -12.02 -12.48 -4.68
CA GLN A 40 -12.18 -11.07 -4.30
C GLN A 40 -11.26 -10.67 -3.13
N THR A 41 -11.09 -11.55 -2.13
CA THR A 41 -10.27 -11.29 -0.94
C THR A 41 -8.81 -11.01 -1.31
N MET A 42 -8.27 -11.72 -2.30
CA MET A 42 -6.90 -11.51 -2.77
C MET A 42 -6.68 -10.10 -3.36
N ASN A 43 -7.67 -9.57 -4.07
CA ASN A 43 -7.61 -8.21 -4.62
C ASN A 43 -7.71 -7.15 -3.52
N PHE A 44 -8.53 -7.37 -2.49
CA PHE A 44 -8.64 -6.47 -1.35
C PHE A 44 -7.33 -6.38 -0.56
N ILE A 45 -6.67 -7.51 -0.32
CA ILE A 45 -5.36 -7.54 0.35
C ILE A 45 -4.31 -6.80 -0.48
N ALA A 46 -4.27 -7.02 -1.78
CA ALA A 46 -3.35 -6.31 -2.67
C ALA A 46 -3.59 -4.79 -2.65
N LYS A 47 -4.85 -4.35 -2.67
CA LYS A 47 -5.21 -2.93 -2.57
C LYS A 47 -4.81 -2.33 -1.22
N SER A 48 -4.99 -3.07 -0.12
CA SER A 48 -4.54 -2.62 1.20
C SER A 48 -3.02 -2.39 1.25
N ARG A 49 -2.23 -3.27 0.62
CA ARG A 49 -0.77 -3.10 0.49
C ARG A 49 -0.42 -1.88 -0.36
N GLU A 50 -1.15 -1.65 -1.46
CA GLU A 50 -0.98 -0.45 -2.30
C GLU A 50 -1.27 0.85 -1.51
N VAL A 51 -2.27 0.85 -0.62
CA VAL A 51 -2.59 2.01 0.25
C VAL A 51 -1.48 2.30 1.24
N GLU A 52 -0.90 1.26 1.86
CA GLU A 52 0.25 1.39 2.76
C GLU A 52 1.45 2.04 2.05
N ALA A 53 1.79 1.55 0.84
CA ALA A 53 2.86 2.13 0.06
C ALA A 53 2.59 3.60 -0.28
N ARG A 54 1.37 3.94 -0.73
CA ARG A 54 1.00 5.33 -1.04
C ARG A 54 1.09 6.25 0.18
N SER A 55 0.66 5.77 1.34
CA SER A 55 0.75 6.52 2.61
C SER A 55 2.21 6.83 2.97
N MET A 56 3.09 5.82 2.87
CA MET A 56 4.52 5.99 3.13
C MET A 56 5.18 6.91 2.11
N MET A 57 4.80 6.83 0.84
CA MET A 57 5.30 7.75 -0.20
C MET A 57 4.93 9.22 0.11
N GLY A 58 3.73 9.47 0.62
CA GLY A 58 3.34 10.80 1.09
C GLY A 58 4.16 11.26 2.30
N ALA A 59 4.45 10.36 3.24
CA ALA A 59 5.34 10.66 4.37
C ALA A 59 6.76 11.00 3.91
N LEU A 60 7.31 10.25 2.94
CA LEU A 60 8.62 10.54 2.33
C LEU A 60 8.63 11.89 1.62
N ASN A 61 7.55 12.26 0.90
CA ASN A 61 7.43 13.59 0.28
C ASN A 61 7.48 14.71 1.31
N ARG A 62 6.76 14.58 2.43
CA ARG A 62 6.79 15.59 3.51
C ARG A 62 8.14 15.65 4.22
N ALA A 63 8.76 14.49 4.46
CA ALA A 63 10.09 14.43 5.06
C ALA A 63 11.15 15.09 4.17
N GLN A 64 11.08 14.89 2.85
CA GLN A 64 11.96 15.58 1.90
C GLN A 64 11.78 17.10 1.93
N GLN A 65 10.54 17.60 2.01
CA GLN A 65 10.28 19.04 2.16
C GLN A 65 10.83 19.59 3.47
N GLY A 66 10.63 18.87 4.58
CA GLY A 66 11.18 19.24 5.89
C GLY A 66 12.71 19.29 5.86
N TYR A 67 13.36 18.28 5.28
CA TYR A 67 14.81 18.23 5.14
C TYR A 67 15.34 19.38 4.26
N PHE A 68 14.66 19.69 3.16
CA PHE A 68 14.99 20.83 2.32
C PHE A 68 14.85 22.17 3.07
N ASN A 69 13.80 22.34 3.87
CA ASN A 69 13.62 23.55 4.67
C ASN A 69 14.74 23.74 5.72
N GLU A 70 15.33 22.66 6.23
CA GLU A 70 16.42 22.72 7.19
C GLU A 70 17.80 22.89 6.54
N LYS A 71 18.08 22.16 5.45
CA LYS A 71 19.42 22.05 4.85
C LYS A 71 19.57 22.79 3.52
N GLY A 72 18.48 23.24 2.91
CA GLY A 72 18.45 23.85 1.56
C GLY A 72 18.72 22.88 0.41
N ILE A 73 18.84 21.58 0.70
CA ILE A 73 19.11 20.52 -0.27
C ILE A 73 18.19 19.33 0.02
N PHE A 74 17.86 18.53 -0.99
CA PHE A 74 17.09 17.29 -0.78
C PHE A 74 17.97 16.15 -0.25
N ALA A 75 17.38 15.24 0.51
CA ALA A 75 18.09 14.09 1.06
C ALA A 75 18.37 13.04 -0.02
N THR A 76 19.56 12.45 0.02
CA THR A 76 19.99 11.42 -0.94
C THR A 76 19.79 10.00 -0.44
N SER A 77 19.40 9.84 0.82
CA SER A 77 19.13 8.53 1.44
C SER A 77 17.93 8.60 2.39
N ALA A 78 17.24 7.48 2.57
CA ALA A 78 16.12 7.39 3.49
C ALA A 78 16.54 7.57 4.96
N GLN A 79 17.79 7.25 5.29
CA GLN A 79 18.36 7.40 6.63
C GLN A 79 18.43 8.86 7.09
N GLN A 80 18.64 9.79 6.16
CA GLN A 80 18.69 11.23 6.45
C GLN A 80 17.30 11.83 6.71
N LEU A 81 16.25 11.19 6.23
CA LEU A 81 14.88 11.68 6.39
C LEU A 81 14.26 11.28 7.73
N GLU A 82 14.94 10.44 8.53
CA GLU A 82 14.45 9.90 9.81
C GLU A 82 13.04 9.29 9.73
N VAL A 83 12.56 8.95 8.53
CA VAL A 83 11.27 8.30 8.35
C VAL A 83 11.45 6.85 8.78
N PRO A 84 10.68 6.37 9.78
CA PRO A 84 10.73 4.97 10.16
C PRO A 84 10.44 4.13 8.92
N PRO A 85 11.30 3.16 8.55
CA PRO A 85 10.96 2.25 7.48
C PRO A 85 9.63 1.61 7.86
N GLY A 86 8.61 1.76 7.00
CA GLY A 86 7.34 1.08 7.18
C GLY A 86 7.54 -0.43 7.23
N ASN A 87 6.45 -1.19 7.26
CA ASN A 87 6.58 -2.64 7.23
C ASN A 87 7.20 -3.08 5.90
N GLU A 88 8.51 -3.37 5.91
CA GLU A 88 9.25 -3.72 4.72
C GLU A 88 8.84 -5.08 4.14
N LYS A 89 7.87 -5.77 4.74
CA LYS A 89 7.45 -7.10 4.30
C LYS A 89 7.06 -7.15 2.83
N TYR A 90 6.38 -6.11 2.34
CA TYR A 90 5.86 -6.06 0.97
C TYR A 90 6.57 -5.05 0.07
N TYR A 91 7.13 -4.00 0.66
CA TYR A 91 7.75 -2.89 -0.06
C TYR A 91 9.14 -2.59 0.48
N THR A 92 10.04 -2.22 -0.42
CA THR A 92 11.32 -1.57 -0.09
C THR A 92 11.21 -0.12 -0.51
N PHE A 93 11.45 0.79 0.42
CA PHE A 93 11.46 2.22 0.14
C PHE A 93 12.86 2.67 -0.23
N VAL A 94 12.96 3.44 -1.30
CA VAL A 94 14.21 3.99 -1.81
C VAL A 94 14.09 5.49 -1.93
N VAL A 95 15.15 6.20 -1.59
CA VAL A 95 15.32 7.62 -1.92
C VAL A 95 16.45 7.66 -2.92
N ASN A 96 16.16 8.14 -4.12
CA ASN A 96 17.11 8.19 -5.22
C ASN A 96 17.16 9.62 -5.76
N GLN A 97 18.38 10.15 -5.86
CA GLN A 97 18.85 11.22 -6.74
C GLN A 97 19.33 12.52 -6.09
N SER A 98 20.51 12.87 -6.64
CA SER A 98 21.23 14.12 -6.82
C SER A 98 21.19 15.13 -5.68
N ASN A 99 22.38 15.52 -5.21
CA ASN A 99 22.64 16.62 -4.28
C ASN A 99 22.24 17.98 -4.90
N ASP A 100 20.99 18.11 -5.31
CA ASP A 100 20.49 19.14 -6.20
C ASP A 100 19.41 19.93 -5.47
N GLU A 101 19.41 21.23 -5.65
CA GLU A 101 18.46 22.17 -5.02
C GLU A 101 17.07 22.05 -5.67
N THR A 102 16.98 21.31 -6.78
CA THR A 102 15.83 21.34 -7.69
C THR A 102 14.78 20.26 -7.39
N GLY A 103 15.18 19.11 -6.81
CA GLY A 103 14.22 18.08 -6.44
C GLY A 103 14.81 16.78 -5.88
N GLY A 104 14.01 16.08 -5.07
CA GLY A 104 14.29 14.74 -4.55
C GLY A 104 13.33 13.70 -5.13
N LEU A 105 13.81 12.47 -5.35
CA LEU A 105 12.96 11.35 -5.78
C LEU A 105 12.96 10.24 -4.74
N GLN A 106 11.83 9.55 -4.68
CA GLN A 106 11.58 8.43 -3.81
C GLN A 106 10.82 7.34 -4.58
N GLY A 107 10.89 6.12 -4.09
CA GLY A 107 10.16 5.00 -4.66
C GLY A 107 9.79 3.97 -3.61
N ALA A 108 8.71 3.25 -3.88
CA ALA A 108 8.34 2.04 -3.18
C ALA A 108 8.37 0.89 -4.18
N ILE A 109 9.34 0.00 -4.03
CA ILE A 109 9.55 -1.15 -4.90
C ILE A 109 8.96 -2.37 -4.20
N GLY A 110 8.00 -3.05 -4.81
CA GLY A 110 7.42 -4.27 -4.24
C GLY A 110 8.45 -5.40 -4.23
N LYS A 111 8.54 -6.14 -3.11
CA LYS A 111 9.46 -7.28 -2.97
C LYS A 111 9.05 -8.47 -3.85
N ASP A 112 7.75 -8.63 -4.11
CA ASP A 112 7.22 -9.56 -5.10
C ASP A 112 5.83 -9.09 -5.58
N ASN A 113 5.82 -8.35 -6.69
CA ASN A 113 4.57 -7.82 -7.25
C ASN A 113 3.61 -8.89 -7.75
N LYS A 114 4.13 -10.01 -8.23
CA LYS A 114 3.29 -11.07 -8.79
C LYS A 114 2.68 -11.92 -7.67
N GLY A 115 3.46 -12.31 -6.67
CA GLY A 115 2.99 -13.13 -5.55
C GLY A 115 2.17 -12.35 -4.54
N TYR A 116 2.50 -11.07 -4.29
CA TYR A 116 1.76 -10.23 -3.35
C TYR A 116 0.71 -9.32 -4.01
N GLY A 117 0.61 -9.33 -5.34
CA GLY A 117 -0.30 -8.47 -6.09
C GLY A 117 -0.01 -6.97 -5.93
N THR A 118 1.20 -6.61 -5.49
CA THR A 118 1.64 -5.23 -5.29
C THR A 118 2.00 -4.55 -6.60
N ARG A 119 2.16 -3.23 -6.54
CA ARG A 119 2.62 -2.39 -7.64
C ARG A 119 3.68 -1.43 -7.14
N ASP A 120 4.65 -1.13 -7.99
CA ASP A 120 5.68 -0.17 -7.68
C ASP A 120 5.15 1.26 -7.76
N TYR A 121 5.65 2.10 -6.85
CA TYR A 121 5.38 3.52 -6.80
C TYR A 121 6.67 4.31 -6.95
N ALA A 122 6.57 5.44 -7.62
CA ALA A 122 7.59 6.49 -7.63
C ALA A 122 6.95 7.77 -7.14
N GLY A 123 7.72 8.57 -6.44
CA GLY A 123 7.30 9.86 -5.96
C GLY A 123 8.45 10.83 -6.13
N ALA A 124 8.11 12.10 -6.20
CA ALA A 124 9.11 13.13 -6.19
C ALA A 124 8.59 14.43 -5.65
N VAL A 125 9.54 15.23 -5.19
CA VAL A 125 9.33 16.57 -4.67
C VAL A 125 10.25 17.49 -5.47
N GLY A 126 9.69 18.53 -6.09
CA GLY A 126 10.46 19.62 -6.67
C GLY A 126 10.24 20.90 -5.87
N TYR A 127 11.26 21.75 -5.82
CA TYR A 127 11.15 23.08 -5.24
C TYR A 127 11.33 24.14 -6.32
N ASN A 128 10.40 25.10 -6.39
CA ASN A 128 10.51 26.24 -7.26
C ASN A 128 11.16 27.41 -6.51
N THR A 129 12.39 27.76 -6.86
CA THR A 129 13.16 28.83 -6.21
C THR A 129 12.59 30.23 -6.44
N VAL A 130 11.80 30.43 -7.49
CA VAL A 130 11.16 31.71 -7.83
C VAL A 130 9.90 31.92 -6.99
N ASN A 131 9.04 30.90 -6.92
CA ASN A 131 7.76 30.96 -6.22
C ASN A 131 7.80 30.44 -4.78
N ARG A 132 8.97 29.95 -4.33
CA ARG A 132 9.21 29.34 -3.01
C ARG A 132 8.17 28.29 -2.64
N SER A 133 7.83 27.45 -3.61
CA SER A 133 6.73 26.49 -3.51
C SER A 133 7.21 25.08 -3.82
N PHE A 134 6.69 24.11 -3.07
CA PHE A 134 6.93 22.69 -3.29
C PHE A 134 5.87 22.10 -4.23
N SER A 135 6.32 21.23 -5.13
CA SER A 135 5.46 20.45 -5.99
C SER A 135 5.74 18.98 -5.76
N THR A 136 4.71 18.16 -5.59
CA THR A 136 4.89 16.72 -5.40
C THR A 136 4.09 15.93 -6.40
N VAL A 137 4.60 14.75 -6.77
CA VAL A 137 3.92 13.81 -7.66
C VAL A 137 4.10 12.40 -7.13
N ILE A 138 3.06 11.57 -7.25
CA ILE A 138 3.15 10.14 -6.98
C ILE A 138 2.64 9.39 -8.21
N CYS A 139 3.46 8.49 -8.72
CA CYS A 139 3.19 7.66 -9.87
C CYS A 139 3.16 6.19 -9.49
N ARG A 140 2.29 5.43 -10.14
CA ARG A 140 2.11 3.99 -9.92
C ARG A 140 2.34 3.22 -11.22
N SER A 141 3.01 2.07 -11.14
CA SER A 141 3.12 1.15 -12.27
C SER A 141 1.75 0.65 -12.74
N LYS A 142 1.54 0.53 -14.06
CA LYS A 142 0.31 -0.08 -14.60
C LYS A 142 0.31 -1.59 -14.41
N ASP A 143 1.47 -2.20 -14.55
CA ASP A 143 1.64 -3.65 -14.52
C ASP A 143 2.12 -4.16 -13.17
N LYS A 144 1.67 -5.38 -12.84
CA LYS A 144 2.07 -6.14 -11.65
C LYS A 144 3.14 -7.19 -11.96
N ALA A 145 3.72 -7.14 -13.15
CA ALA A 145 4.59 -8.18 -13.70
C ALA A 145 5.98 -8.13 -13.04
N ASN A 146 6.19 -8.95 -12.00
CA ASN A 146 7.43 -9.04 -11.22
C ASN A 146 7.94 -7.66 -10.72
N GLN A 147 9.10 -7.60 -10.06
CA GLN A 147 9.65 -6.33 -9.55
C GLN A 147 9.93 -5.37 -10.71
N TYR A 148 9.00 -4.45 -11.01
CA TYR A 148 9.22 -3.41 -12.01
C TYR A 148 9.86 -2.23 -11.29
N LYS A 149 11.19 -2.25 -11.25
CA LYS A 149 11.94 -1.14 -10.64
C LYS A 149 11.66 0.12 -11.45
N ILE A 150 10.95 1.08 -10.88
CA ILE A 150 10.93 2.42 -11.45
C ILE A 150 12.34 2.99 -11.27
N THR A 151 13.15 2.92 -12.32
CA THR A 151 14.58 3.25 -12.29
C THR A 151 14.82 4.76 -12.17
N GLY A 152 13.80 5.58 -12.41
CA GLY A 152 13.83 7.02 -12.13
C GLY A 152 12.57 7.74 -12.58
N LEU A 153 12.24 8.84 -11.91
CA LEU A 153 11.34 9.85 -12.46
C LEU A 153 12.19 10.80 -13.32
N THR A 154 11.91 10.89 -14.61
CA THR A 154 12.72 11.70 -15.54
C THR A 154 12.42 13.19 -15.49
N SER A 155 11.20 13.57 -15.10
CA SER A 155 10.87 14.98 -14.90
C SER A 155 9.71 15.18 -13.95
N ILE A 156 9.78 16.27 -13.18
CA ILE A 156 8.68 16.86 -12.42
C ILE A 156 8.46 18.24 -13.03
N ASN A 157 7.27 18.53 -13.53
CA ASN A 157 6.88 19.88 -13.83
C ASN A 157 6.37 20.54 -12.54
N THR A 158 7.22 21.37 -11.94
CA THR A 158 6.98 22.05 -10.67
C THR A 158 5.84 23.08 -10.71
N THR A 159 5.38 23.47 -11.89
CA THR A 159 4.28 24.43 -12.08
C THR A 159 2.91 23.74 -12.12
N THR A 160 2.86 22.47 -12.56
CA THR A 160 1.60 21.73 -12.76
C THR A 160 1.49 20.48 -11.90
N GLY A 161 2.52 20.11 -11.11
CA GLY A 161 2.54 18.85 -10.36
C GLY A 161 2.56 17.61 -11.25
N THR A 162 2.87 17.77 -12.56
CA THR A 162 2.85 16.68 -13.53
C THR A 162 4.25 16.12 -13.69
N GLY A 163 4.42 14.83 -13.39
CA GLY A 163 5.69 14.12 -13.56
C GLY A 163 5.65 13.17 -14.74
N THR A 164 6.78 13.00 -15.43
CA THR A 164 6.99 11.84 -16.31
C THR A 164 7.99 10.90 -15.66
N VAL A 165 7.56 9.66 -15.46
CA VAL A 165 8.39 8.55 -14.99
C VAL A 165 9.12 7.97 -16.18
N ALA A 166 10.45 7.95 -16.11
CA ALA A 166 11.22 7.19 -17.08
C ALA A 166 11.05 5.72 -16.75
N GLY A 167 10.58 5.00 -17.75
CA GLY A 167 10.42 3.57 -17.66
C GLY A 167 11.75 2.89 -17.34
N ALA A 168 11.66 1.84 -16.53
CA ALA A 168 12.60 0.75 -16.63
C ALA A 168 12.68 0.29 -18.10
N THR A 169 13.87 -0.12 -18.51
CA THR A 169 14.18 -0.81 -19.77
C THR A 169 13.03 -1.75 -20.19
N GLY A 170 12.31 -1.43 -21.28
CA GLY A 170 11.28 -2.32 -21.84
C GLY A 170 9.86 -1.77 -22.06
N GLY A 171 9.63 -0.45 -22.00
CA GLY A 171 8.45 0.15 -22.65
C GLY A 171 7.09 -0.08 -21.99
N ILE A 172 6.98 0.07 -20.66
CA ILE A 172 5.69 0.06 -19.95
C ILE A 172 5.42 1.43 -19.31
N LYS A 173 4.21 1.96 -19.49
CA LYS A 173 3.76 3.28 -19.02
C LYS A 173 3.35 3.22 -17.55
N ALA A 174 3.91 4.03 -16.66
CA ALA A 174 3.35 4.26 -15.33
C ALA A 174 2.27 5.37 -15.38
N GLN A 175 1.33 5.34 -14.44
CA GLN A 175 0.26 6.34 -14.31
C GLN A 175 0.56 7.23 -13.11
N CYS A 176 0.84 8.50 -13.39
CA CYS A 176 0.99 9.52 -12.35
C CYS A 176 -0.38 10.00 -11.90
N ASP A 177 -0.63 9.94 -10.60
CA ASP A 177 -1.81 10.51 -9.98
C ASP A 177 -1.48 11.96 -9.60
N THR A 178 -2.01 12.90 -10.38
CA THR A 178 -1.84 14.35 -10.14
C THR A 178 -2.86 14.89 -9.14
N THR A 179 -3.74 14.05 -8.59
CA THR A 179 -4.80 14.47 -7.65
C THR A 179 -4.36 14.47 -6.18
N LEU A 180 -3.09 14.17 -5.91
CA LEU A 180 -2.44 14.34 -4.59
C LEU A 180 -1.64 15.63 -4.49
N THR A 181 -1.95 16.65 -5.28
CA THR A 181 -1.49 18.01 -5.01
C THR A 181 -2.20 18.52 -3.74
N GLU A 182 -1.74 18.08 -2.56
CA GLU A 182 -1.86 18.91 -1.37
C GLU A 182 -0.97 20.14 -1.63
N VAL A 183 -1.56 21.15 -2.26
CA VAL A 183 -1.07 22.52 -2.15
C VAL A 183 -1.31 22.90 -0.70
N GLU A 184 -0.34 22.58 0.16
CA GLU A 184 -0.27 23.15 1.49
C GLU A 184 0.13 24.61 1.28
N GLU A 185 -0.88 25.48 1.12
CA GLU A 185 -0.74 26.92 1.23
C GLU A 185 -0.20 27.22 2.64
N ILE A 186 1.10 27.47 2.73
CA ILE A 186 1.72 28.06 3.89
C ILE A 186 1.24 29.52 3.90
N ASN A 187 0.30 29.83 4.79
CA ASN A 187 -0.08 31.19 5.15
C ASN A 187 0.69 31.61 6.41
#